data_AF-A0A660WQI1-F1
#
_entry.id   AF-A0A660WQI1-F1
#
_cell.length_a   1.000
_cell.length_b   1.000
_cell.length_c   1.000
_cell.angle_alpha   90.00
_cell.angle_beta   90.00
_cell.angle_gamma   90.00
#
_symmetry.space_group_name_H-M   'P 1'
#
loop_
_entity.id
_entity.type
_entity.pdbx_description
1 polymer ?
#
loop_
_entity_poly.entity_id
_entity_poly.type
_entity_poly.pdbx_seq_one_letter_code
_entity_poly.pdbx_strand_id
1 'polypeptide(L)'
;MIGRILIMILALEAIWSSTFFRVYSSVGEFYPLEKDNYWVYQDQIEIQDLQGDFEVYNKYIGKKVTAKRIKQLRTLKVLSTETRGDFKIVKMQEEGTPEGIITFFYVVDNKNRRIYSYSNEEIRTILSNDKDITIRGSPEYIFPLQVGLKWGEPESMKRKDNMYVFFVEKIEDVTVPAGTFKNCFKIVYYTLPDETIQWFCPNVGVIRFEYRHHGTINNLVSELKQLHINEIDSSNLSKKELDIIPEVSGSEFEYMNKVIINSSLWKLFTKREKKAYILGYANGLVNAAIYYLPTRKKREELIGTIPNLAGDISVDELIEKIDEFYSDERNYNIPISYVILIIRNQLIGVDEEIINEYIEYLRAIF
;
A
#
# COMPACT_ATOMS: atom_id res chain seq x y z
N MET A 1 7.42 62.79 24.20
CA MET A 1 8.48 61.88 23.73
C MET A 1 8.17 60.41 24.08
N ILE A 2 7.69 60.11 25.29
CA ILE A 2 7.33 58.76 25.75
C ILE A 2 6.21 58.10 24.91
N GLY A 3 5.18 58.85 24.49
CA GLY A 3 4.09 58.31 23.67
C GLY A 3 4.49 57.84 22.25
N ARG A 4 5.59 58.37 21.68
CA ARG A 4 6.09 57.92 20.36
C ARG A 4 6.90 56.62 20.45
N ILE A 5 7.54 56.36 21.59
CA ILE A 5 8.29 55.12 21.85
C ILE A 5 7.31 53.95 22.07
N LEU A 6 6.19 54.18 22.76
CA LEU A 6 5.18 53.14 22.99
C LEU A 6 4.48 52.68 21.69
N ILE A 7 4.20 53.62 20.76
CA ILE A 7 3.62 53.30 19.45
C ILE A 7 4.61 52.53 18.57
N MET A 8 5.92 52.82 18.66
CA MET A 8 6.95 52.06 17.94
C MET A 8 7.11 50.63 18.47
N ILE A 9 7.01 50.41 19.79
CA ILE A 9 7.10 49.07 20.39
C ILE A 9 5.88 48.22 19.98
N LEU A 10 4.67 48.78 20.03
CA LEU A 10 3.46 48.08 19.59
C LEU A 10 3.45 47.82 18.07
N ALA A 11 4.01 48.72 17.27
CA ALA A 11 4.18 48.50 15.83
C ALA A 11 5.25 47.44 15.52
N LEU A 12 6.34 47.37 16.29
CA LEU A 12 7.34 46.32 16.14
C LEU A 12 6.81 44.94 16.54
N GLU A 13 6.02 44.84 17.60
CA GLU A 13 5.37 43.56 17.96
C GLU A 13 4.35 43.10 16.90
N ALA A 14 3.59 44.02 16.31
CA ALA A 14 2.67 43.72 15.22
C ALA A 14 3.37 43.30 13.91
N ILE A 15 4.57 43.85 13.64
CA ILE A 15 5.39 43.47 12.48
C ILE A 15 6.07 42.11 12.71
N TRP A 16 6.48 41.80 13.94
CA TRP A 16 7.02 40.48 14.28
C TRP A 16 5.95 39.38 14.36
N SER A 17 4.71 39.70 14.75
CA SER A 17 3.62 38.72 14.77
C SER A 17 3.03 38.42 13.39
N SER A 18 3.14 39.35 12.42
CA SER A 18 2.60 39.17 11.06
C SER A 18 3.53 38.43 10.10
N THR A 19 4.83 38.30 10.42
CA THR A 19 5.77 37.53 9.58
C THR A 19 5.87 36.05 9.96
N PHE A 20 5.31 35.60 11.09
CA PHE A 20 5.51 34.23 11.59
C PHE A 20 4.35 33.25 11.39
N PHE A 21 3.19 33.72 10.93
CA PHE A 21 2.09 32.82 10.59
C PHE A 21 1.65 33.07 9.15
N ARG A 22 2.39 32.49 8.21
CA ARG A 22 1.78 32.12 6.93
C ARG A 22 0.71 31.09 7.31
N VAL A 23 -0.55 31.52 7.33
CA VAL A 23 -1.68 30.62 7.57
C VAL A 23 -1.73 29.70 6.37
N TYR A 24 -1.15 28.52 6.50
CA TYR A 24 -1.21 27.49 5.47
C TYR A 24 -2.68 27.21 5.18
N SER A 25 -3.08 27.45 3.95
CA SER A 25 -4.51 27.49 3.59
C SER A 25 -5.07 26.09 3.34
N SER A 26 -4.20 25.13 3.01
CA SER A 26 -4.58 23.74 2.72
C SER A 26 -3.51 22.74 3.17
N VAL A 27 -3.90 21.48 3.33
CA VAL A 27 -2.99 20.37 3.67
C VAL A 27 -1.95 20.13 2.58
N GLY A 28 -2.31 20.37 1.32
CA GLY A 28 -1.43 20.19 0.17
C GLY A 28 -0.17 21.06 0.21
N GLU A 29 -0.19 22.16 0.97
CA GLU A 29 1.01 22.98 1.19
C GLU A 29 2.03 22.28 2.12
N PHE A 30 1.61 21.35 2.97
CA PHE A 30 2.53 20.62 3.84
C PHE A 30 3.14 19.39 3.17
N TYR A 31 2.39 18.73 2.29
CA TYR A 31 2.81 17.52 1.59
C TYR A 31 2.50 17.68 0.08
N PRO A 32 3.52 17.82 -0.79
CA PRO A 32 3.33 18.07 -2.22
C PRO A 32 2.84 16.80 -2.95
N LEU A 33 1.56 16.49 -2.79
CA LEU A 33 0.90 15.31 -3.36
C LEU A 33 0.25 15.66 -4.72
N GLU A 34 1.01 16.31 -5.60
CA GLU A 34 0.57 16.60 -6.98
C GLU A 34 1.00 15.50 -7.94
N LYS A 35 0.22 15.31 -9.00
CA LYS A 35 0.54 14.34 -10.07
C LYS A 35 1.98 14.55 -10.56
N ASP A 36 2.65 13.44 -10.85
CA ASP A 36 4.02 13.35 -11.35
C ASP A 36 5.12 13.74 -10.35
N ASN A 37 4.78 14.21 -9.15
CA ASN A 37 5.76 14.30 -8.06
C ASN A 37 6.26 12.90 -7.67
N TYR A 38 7.55 12.83 -7.32
CA TYR A 38 8.14 11.56 -6.87
C TYR A 38 9.26 11.76 -5.85
N TRP A 39 9.49 10.70 -5.07
CA TRP A 39 10.53 10.60 -4.05
C TRP A 39 11.32 9.32 -4.30
N VAL A 40 12.64 9.42 -4.41
CA VAL A 40 13.54 8.27 -4.47
C VAL A 40 14.20 8.10 -3.11
N TYR A 41 13.99 6.95 -2.50
CA TYR A 41 14.57 6.57 -1.23
C TYR A 41 15.70 5.58 -1.42
N GLN A 42 16.69 5.68 -0.54
CA GLN A 42 17.71 4.66 -0.33
C GLN A 42 17.35 3.89 0.94
N ASP A 43 16.97 2.63 0.76
CA ASP A 43 16.59 1.75 1.85
C ASP A 43 17.79 0.91 2.29
N GLN A 44 17.95 0.76 3.60
CA GLN A 44 18.82 -0.21 4.24
C GLN A 44 17.97 -1.08 5.15
N ILE A 45 17.80 -2.33 4.75
CA ILE A 45 17.01 -3.33 5.47
C ILE A 45 17.97 -4.29 6.15
N GLU A 46 17.79 -4.54 7.44
CA GLU A 46 18.53 -5.56 8.19
C GLU A 46 17.55 -6.59 8.73
N ILE A 47 17.70 -7.84 8.28
CA ILE A 47 16.82 -8.94 8.67
C ILE A 47 17.68 -10.05 9.28
N GLN A 48 17.20 -10.62 10.39
CA GLN A 48 17.76 -11.80 11.02
C GLN A 48 17.59 -12.98 10.05
N ASP A 49 18.70 -13.53 9.60
CA ASP A 49 18.73 -14.62 8.63
C ASP A 49 19.79 -15.62 9.07
N LEU A 50 19.41 -16.89 9.21
CA LEU A 50 20.32 -17.97 9.57
C LEU A 50 21.48 -18.12 8.57
N GLN A 51 21.29 -17.64 7.35
CA GLN A 51 22.28 -17.63 6.25
C GLN A 51 22.86 -16.24 5.99
N GLY A 52 22.61 -15.27 6.86
CA GLY A 52 23.06 -13.89 6.66
C GLY A 52 24.60 -13.77 6.60
N ASP A 53 25.04 -12.62 6.11
CA ASP A 53 26.45 -12.40 5.76
C ASP A 53 27.28 -11.86 6.94
N PHE A 54 26.65 -11.50 8.06
CA PHE A 54 27.34 -10.95 9.23
C PHE A 54 26.64 -11.28 10.55
N GLU A 55 27.41 -11.27 11.64
CA GLU A 55 26.89 -11.41 13.00
C GLU A 55 26.57 -10.03 13.60
N VAL A 56 25.43 -9.94 14.28
CA VAL A 56 25.05 -8.79 15.10
C VAL A 56 24.68 -9.28 16.49
N TYR A 57 25.14 -8.58 17.52
CA TYR A 57 24.70 -8.83 18.88
C TYR A 57 23.29 -8.26 19.09
N ASN A 58 22.29 -9.15 19.21
CA ASN A 58 20.95 -8.74 19.58
C ASN A 58 20.90 -8.54 21.11
N LYS A 59 20.88 -7.27 21.52
CA LYS A 59 20.87 -6.86 22.93
C LYS A 59 19.65 -7.37 23.71
N TYR A 60 18.53 -7.62 23.06
CA TYR A 60 17.27 -7.99 23.72
C TYR A 60 17.23 -9.47 24.11
N ILE A 61 17.81 -10.34 23.27
CA ILE A 61 17.95 -11.77 23.59
C ILE A 61 19.32 -12.12 24.18
N GLY A 62 20.23 -11.14 24.26
CA GLY A 62 21.57 -11.31 24.82
C GLY A 62 22.49 -12.23 24.02
N LYS A 63 22.24 -12.40 22.72
CA LYS A 63 22.98 -13.36 21.87
C LYS A 63 23.37 -12.74 20.54
N LYS A 64 24.46 -13.26 19.96
CA LYS A 64 24.80 -13.01 18.56
C LYS A 64 23.84 -13.76 17.65
N VAL A 65 23.39 -13.10 16.60
CA VAL A 65 22.59 -13.70 15.52
C VAL A 65 23.17 -13.30 14.18
N THR A 66 22.94 -14.13 13.19
CA THR A 66 23.31 -13.83 11.82
C THR A 66 22.24 -12.95 11.18
N ALA A 67 22.65 -11.95 10.43
CA ALA A 67 21.78 -10.98 9.76
C ALA A 67 22.22 -10.76 8.31
N LYS A 68 21.25 -10.37 7.48
CA LYS A 68 21.45 -9.95 6.10
C LYS A 68 21.10 -8.47 5.97
N ARG A 69 21.93 -7.73 5.23
CA ARG A 69 21.73 -6.30 4.97
C ARG A 69 21.45 -6.13 3.49
N ILE A 70 20.28 -5.60 3.18
CA ILE A 70 19.85 -5.33 1.81
C ILE A 70 19.86 -3.82 1.63
N LYS A 71 20.49 -3.36 0.54
CA LYS A 71 20.42 -1.98 0.12
C LYS A 71 19.67 -1.92 -1.20
N GLN A 72 18.65 -1.08 -1.28
CA GLN A 72 17.86 -0.91 -2.49
C GLN A 72 17.46 0.55 -2.68
N LEU A 73 17.08 0.89 -3.91
CA LEU A 73 16.45 2.15 -4.24
C LEU A 73 14.96 1.90 -4.46
N ARG A 74 14.15 2.84 -3.98
CA ARG A 74 12.70 2.79 -4.11
C ARG A 74 12.19 4.14 -4.55
N THR A 75 11.48 4.20 -5.68
CA THR A 75 10.82 5.43 -6.13
C THR A 75 9.34 5.36 -5.81
N LEU A 76 8.83 6.31 -5.03
CA LEU A 76 7.39 6.51 -4.85
C LEU A 76 6.93 7.64 -5.77
N LYS A 77 5.93 7.40 -6.60
CA LYS A 77 5.38 8.38 -7.55
C LYS A 77 3.89 8.63 -7.30
N VAL A 78 3.46 9.88 -7.41
CA VAL A 78 2.04 10.24 -7.52
C VAL A 78 1.58 9.99 -8.95
N LEU A 79 0.70 9.00 -9.14
CA LEU A 79 0.19 8.64 -10.46
C LEU A 79 -0.96 9.55 -10.89
N SER A 80 -1.86 9.82 -9.95
CA SER A 80 -3.04 10.63 -10.20
C SER A 80 -3.53 11.29 -8.92
N THR A 81 -4.29 12.36 -9.12
CA THR A 81 -4.99 13.09 -8.08
C THR A 81 -6.40 13.37 -8.54
N GLU A 82 -7.38 13.20 -7.65
CA GLU A 82 -8.79 13.46 -7.92
C GLU A 82 -9.37 14.28 -6.76
N THR A 83 -10.13 15.32 -7.06
CA THR A 83 -10.80 16.14 -6.03
C THR A 83 -12.29 15.80 -6.00
N ARG A 84 -12.80 15.48 -4.81
CA ARG A 84 -14.23 15.21 -4.54
C ARG A 84 -14.68 16.05 -3.35
N GLY A 85 -15.29 17.21 -3.64
CA GLY A 85 -15.68 18.16 -2.60
C GLY A 85 -14.47 18.65 -1.80
N ASP A 86 -14.51 18.49 -0.47
CA ASP A 86 -13.42 18.89 0.44
C ASP A 86 -12.24 17.89 0.48
N PHE A 87 -12.35 16.77 -0.23
CA PHE A 87 -11.36 15.70 -0.24
C PHE A 87 -10.53 15.70 -1.52
N LYS A 88 -9.22 15.45 -1.38
CA LYS A 88 -8.33 15.12 -2.49
C LYS A 88 -7.84 13.68 -2.34
N ILE A 89 -8.13 12.84 -3.31
CA ILE A 89 -7.67 11.45 -3.38
C ILE A 89 -6.39 11.43 -4.21
N VAL A 90 -5.36 10.78 -3.69
CA VAL A 90 -4.03 10.72 -4.30
C VAL A 90 -3.67 9.25 -4.44
N LYS A 91 -3.48 8.79 -5.68
CA LYS A 91 -3.01 7.43 -5.97
C LYS A 91 -1.50 7.45 -6.09
N MET A 92 -0.81 6.66 -5.25
CA MET A 92 0.63 6.53 -5.24
C MET A 92 1.07 5.10 -5.52
N GLN A 93 2.22 4.95 -6.17
CA GLN A 93 2.79 3.65 -6.50
C GLN A 93 4.31 3.67 -6.39
N GLU A 94 4.86 2.52 -6.03
CA GLU A 94 6.29 2.25 -6.14
C GLU A 94 6.67 1.89 -7.59
N GLU A 95 7.63 2.63 -8.16
CA GLU A 95 8.13 2.38 -9.52
C GLU A 95 8.69 0.96 -9.68
N GLY A 96 8.38 0.32 -10.81
CA GLY A 96 8.80 -1.05 -11.08
C GLY A 96 7.90 -2.12 -10.44
N THR A 97 6.94 -1.74 -9.60
CA THR A 97 5.88 -2.66 -9.18
C THR A 97 4.80 -2.72 -10.27
N PRO A 98 4.30 -3.91 -10.64
CA PRO A 98 3.12 -4.02 -11.49
C PRO A 98 1.93 -3.27 -10.87
N GLU A 99 1.13 -2.62 -11.71
CA GLU A 99 -0.04 -1.89 -11.25
C GLU A 99 -0.98 -2.80 -10.45
N GLY A 100 -1.39 -2.34 -9.27
CA GLY A 100 -2.29 -3.08 -8.37
C GLY A 100 -1.59 -3.92 -7.30
N ILE A 101 -0.26 -4.09 -7.34
CA ILE A 101 0.46 -4.87 -6.31
C ILE A 101 0.78 -4.00 -5.08
N ILE A 102 1.46 -2.87 -5.29
CA ILE A 102 1.81 -1.93 -4.20
C ILE A 102 1.35 -0.53 -4.61
N THR A 103 0.04 -0.35 -4.58
CA THR A 103 -0.61 0.95 -4.73
C THR A 103 -1.25 1.31 -3.40
N PHE A 104 -0.93 2.49 -2.89
CA PHE A 104 -1.58 3.05 -1.71
C PHE A 104 -2.19 4.39 -2.05
N PHE A 105 -3.25 4.73 -1.32
CA PHE A 105 -4.02 5.93 -1.55
C PHE A 105 -3.90 6.85 -0.35
N TYR A 106 -3.66 8.13 -0.59
CA TYR A 106 -3.92 9.15 0.40
C TYR A 106 -5.26 9.81 0.14
N VAL A 107 -6.09 9.91 1.18
CA VAL A 107 -7.27 10.78 1.19
C VAL A 107 -6.92 11.98 2.05
N VAL A 108 -6.84 13.14 1.42
CA VAL A 108 -6.53 14.42 2.04
C VAL A 108 -7.84 15.14 2.34
N ASP A 109 -8.15 15.27 3.62
CA ASP A 109 -9.29 16.02 4.14
C ASP A 109 -8.86 17.47 4.41
N ASN A 110 -9.09 18.35 3.43
CA ASN A 110 -8.65 19.75 3.53
C ASN A 110 -9.37 20.51 4.65
N LYS A 111 -10.65 20.19 4.86
CA LYS A 111 -11.49 20.85 5.88
C LYS A 111 -11.00 20.57 7.29
N ASN A 112 -10.72 19.31 7.61
CA ASN A 112 -10.26 18.91 8.94
C ASN A 112 -8.74 18.88 9.06
N ARG A 113 -8.03 19.17 7.97
CA ARG A 113 -6.57 19.20 7.88
C ARG A 113 -5.90 17.88 8.25
N ARG A 114 -6.36 16.79 7.62
CA ARG A 114 -5.89 15.42 7.90
C ARG A 114 -5.53 14.68 6.62
N ILE A 115 -4.60 13.74 6.72
CA ILE A 115 -4.28 12.78 5.67
C ILE A 115 -4.53 11.39 6.22
N TYR A 116 -5.21 10.55 5.44
CA TYR A 116 -5.47 9.15 5.74
C TYR A 116 -4.82 8.28 4.67
N SER A 117 -4.23 7.15 5.05
CA SER A 117 -3.66 6.17 4.13
C SER A 117 -4.58 4.97 4.00
N TYR A 118 -4.75 4.47 2.79
CA TYR A 118 -5.58 3.31 2.50
C TYR A 118 -4.90 2.37 1.51
N SER A 119 -5.13 1.07 1.70
CA SER A 119 -4.85 0.04 0.71
C SER A 119 -5.82 0.10 -0.48
N ASN A 120 -5.51 -0.68 -1.53
CA ASN A 120 -6.39 -0.88 -2.68
C ASN A 120 -7.81 -1.34 -2.29
N GLU A 121 -7.94 -2.18 -1.26
CA GLU A 121 -9.23 -2.75 -0.85
C GLU A 121 -10.06 -1.73 -0.05
N GLU A 122 -9.42 -1.03 0.87
CA GLU A 122 -10.09 -0.05 1.73
C GLU A 122 -10.58 1.15 0.93
N ILE A 123 -9.76 1.65 -0.02
CA ILE A 123 -10.15 2.81 -0.81
C ILE A 123 -11.38 2.51 -1.69
N ARG A 124 -11.53 1.28 -2.20
CA ARG A 124 -12.70 0.89 -2.99
C ARG A 124 -13.98 1.03 -2.18
N THR A 125 -13.95 0.62 -0.92
CA THR A 125 -15.09 0.77 0.01
C THR A 125 -15.42 2.23 0.29
N ILE A 126 -14.42 3.11 0.29
CA ILE A 126 -14.59 4.55 0.50
C ILE A 126 -15.14 5.23 -0.76
N LEU A 127 -14.72 4.78 -1.94
CA LEU A 127 -15.07 5.39 -3.23
C LEU A 127 -16.33 4.81 -3.87
N SER A 128 -16.85 3.67 -3.41
CA SER A 128 -18.03 3.01 -3.99
C SER A 128 -19.34 3.78 -3.81
N ASN A 129 -19.37 4.75 -2.89
CA ASN A 129 -20.53 5.63 -2.70
C ASN A 129 -20.28 6.96 -3.41
N ASP A 130 -20.85 7.15 -4.59
CA ASP A 130 -20.66 8.34 -5.44
C ASP A 130 -21.03 9.68 -4.77
N LYS A 131 -21.73 9.65 -3.62
CA LYS A 131 -22.28 10.85 -3.00
C LYS A 131 -21.59 11.31 -1.73
N ASP A 132 -20.93 10.42 -0.97
CA ASP A 132 -20.32 10.78 0.31
C ASP A 132 -19.07 9.94 0.61
N ILE A 133 -17.91 10.61 0.72
CA ILE A 133 -16.68 9.99 1.23
C ILE A 133 -16.83 9.82 2.74
N THR A 134 -17.02 8.58 3.18
CA THR A 134 -16.99 8.22 4.60
C THR A 134 -15.60 7.76 4.97
N ILE A 135 -14.82 8.65 5.58
CA ILE A 135 -13.49 8.34 6.11
C ILE A 135 -13.62 7.38 7.30
N ARG A 136 -12.79 6.34 7.32
CA ARG A 136 -12.70 5.37 8.43
C ARG A 136 -11.25 5.24 8.88
N GLY A 137 -11.06 4.90 10.15
CA GLY A 137 -9.74 4.69 10.73
C GLY A 137 -9.06 5.99 11.20
N SER A 138 -7.86 5.81 11.73
CA SER A 138 -7.04 6.89 12.27
C SER A 138 -6.30 7.62 11.13
N PRO A 139 -6.14 8.96 11.19
CA PRO A 139 -5.33 9.68 10.22
C PRO A 139 -3.86 9.28 10.33
N GLU A 140 -3.17 9.24 9.19
CA GLU A 140 -1.71 9.13 9.13
C GLU A 140 -1.07 10.42 9.64
N TYR A 141 -1.63 11.58 9.25
CA TYR A 141 -1.14 12.91 9.66
C TYR A 141 -2.28 13.86 10.05
N ILE A 142 -2.03 14.72 11.03
CA ILE A 142 -2.89 15.84 11.42
C ILE A 142 -2.09 17.15 11.35
N PHE A 143 -2.64 18.16 10.69
CA PHE A 143 -2.00 19.45 10.51
C PHE A 143 -2.73 20.59 11.25
N PRO A 144 -2.01 21.62 11.72
CA PRO A 144 -0.55 21.75 11.66
C PRO A 144 0.16 20.82 12.65
N LEU A 145 1.29 20.23 12.24
CA LEU A 145 2.14 19.45 13.13
C LEU A 145 2.80 20.36 14.18
N GLN A 146 2.82 19.93 15.43
CA GLN A 146 3.40 20.66 16.56
C GLN A 146 3.98 19.67 17.57
N VAL A 147 5.08 20.03 18.23
CA VAL A 147 5.69 19.19 19.29
C VAL A 147 4.65 18.87 20.38
N GLY A 148 4.55 17.59 20.73
CA GLY A 148 3.59 17.08 21.70
C GLY A 148 2.20 16.77 21.14
N LEU A 149 1.90 17.12 19.87
CA LEU A 149 0.67 16.71 19.20
C LEU A 149 0.62 15.17 19.12
N LYS A 150 -0.51 14.58 19.50
CA LYS A 150 -0.76 13.13 19.47
C LYS A 150 -2.02 12.80 18.67
N TRP A 151 -2.02 11.65 18.00
CA TRP A 151 -3.20 11.11 17.34
C TRP A 151 -3.16 9.59 17.23
N GLY A 152 -4.33 8.98 17.08
CA GLY A 152 -4.50 7.54 17.01
C GLY A 152 -5.87 7.15 17.56
N GLU A 153 -6.02 5.86 17.88
CA GLU A 153 -7.28 5.32 18.39
C GLU A 153 -7.67 5.96 19.74
N PRO A 154 -8.97 6.22 19.99
CA PRO A 154 -9.43 6.90 21.21
C PRO A 154 -8.97 6.25 22.52
N GLU A 155 -8.87 4.93 22.57
CA GLU A 155 -8.40 4.21 23.77
C GLU A 155 -6.88 4.38 23.99
N SER A 156 -6.09 4.36 22.92
CA SER A 156 -4.64 4.60 22.99
C SER A 156 -4.33 6.03 23.45
N MET A 157 -5.15 7.00 23.02
CA MET A 157 -5.03 8.41 23.41
C MET A 157 -5.24 8.66 24.93
N LYS A 158 -5.91 7.74 25.64
CA LYS A 158 -6.09 7.83 27.11
C LYS A 158 -4.85 7.38 27.89
N ARG A 159 -3.93 6.65 27.24
CA ARG A 159 -2.72 6.14 27.89
C ARG A 159 -1.75 7.29 28.21
N LYS A 160 -0.98 7.11 29.28
CA LYS A 160 0.01 8.09 29.74
C LYS A 160 1.41 7.88 29.16
N ASP A 161 1.65 6.73 28.53
CA ASP A 161 2.98 6.26 28.10
C ASP A 161 3.27 6.47 26.60
N ASN A 162 2.36 7.12 25.85
CA ASN A 162 2.46 7.34 24.41
C ASN A 162 2.56 6.06 23.55
N MET A 163 2.21 4.91 24.11
CA MET A 163 2.13 3.67 23.34
C MET A 163 0.88 3.66 22.47
N TYR A 164 0.99 3.08 21.26
CA TYR A 164 -0.09 2.90 20.29
C TYR A 164 -0.75 4.21 19.82
N VAL A 165 -0.01 5.32 19.88
CA VAL A 165 -0.38 6.62 19.32
C VAL A 165 0.80 7.18 18.53
N PHE A 166 0.50 7.90 17.45
CA PHE A 166 1.48 8.74 16.81
C PHE A 166 1.64 10.01 17.62
N PHE A 167 2.86 10.52 17.75
CA PHE A 167 3.09 11.83 18.33
C PHE A 167 4.33 12.53 17.76
N VAL A 168 4.32 13.86 17.76
CA VAL A 168 5.48 14.66 17.40
C VAL A 168 6.40 14.80 18.62
N GLU A 169 7.56 14.17 18.58
CA GLU A 169 8.54 14.21 19.67
C GLU A 169 9.29 15.54 19.72
N LYS A 170 9.80 16.00 18.57
CA LYS A 170 10.62 17.21 18.46
C LYS A 170 10.67 17.73 17.02
N ILE A 171 11.23 18.92 16.88
CA ILE A 171 11.61 19.53 15.60
C ILE A 171 13.13 19.56 15.55
N GLU A 172 13.72 19.09 14.45
CA GLU A 172 15.17 19.12 14.25
C GLU A 172 15.56 19.27 12.78
N ASP A 173 16.80 19.69 12.55
CA ASP A 173 17.41 19.66 11.23
C ASP A 173 17.91 18.24 10.94
N VAL A 174 17.68 17.76 9.72
CA VAL A 174 17.97 16.37 9.33
C VAL A 174 18.76 16.37 8.03
N THR A 175 19.90 15.69 8.05
CA THR A 175 20.72 15.46 6.86
C THR A 175 20.50 14.04 6.34
N VAL A 176 20.15 13.93 5.06
CA VAL A 176 19.96 12.69 4.29
C VAL A 176 20.73 12.82 2.96
N PRO A 177 20.84 11.79 2.11
CA PRO A 177 21.57 11.89 0.85
C PRO A 177 21.06 12.99 -0.10
N ALA A 178 19.77 13.34 -0.03
CA ALA A 178 19.19 14.44 -0.81
C ALA A 178 19.58 15.86 -0.31
N GLY A 179 20.20 15.99 0.86
CA GLY A 179 20.60 17.26 1.45
C GLY A 179 20.25 17.41 2.92
N THR A 180 20.34 18.65 3.43
CA THR A 180 19.93 19.00 4.80
C THR A 180 18.62 19.76 4.77
N PHE A 181 17.62 19.23 5.46
CA PHE A 181 16.30 19.82 5.59
C PHE A 181 16.14 20.39 7.00
N LYS A 182 15.56 21.58 7.08
CA LYS A 182 15.41 22.31 8.34
C LYS A 182 14.03 22.16 8.92
N ASN A 183 13.94 22.23 10.24
CA ASN A 183 12.66 22.23 10.98
C ASN A 183 11.76 21.03 10.64
N CYS A 184 12.33 19.83 10.57
CA CYS A 184 11.58 18.62 10.31
C CYS A 184 11.00 18.04 11.60
N PHE A 185 9.75 17.59 11.53
CA PHE A 185 9.03 17.00 12.65
C PHE A 185 9.40 15.52 12.78
N LYS A 186 10.00 15.15 13.92
CA LYS A 186 10.21 13.75 14.28
C LYS A 186 8.92 13.19 14.88
N ILE A 187 8.22 12.38 14.11
CA ILE A 187 6.98 11.69 14.47
C ILE A 187 7.33 10.27 14.91
N VAL A 188 6.79 9.84 16.03
CA VAL A 188 7.12 8.55 16.65
C VAL A 188 5.84 7.76 16.91
N TYR A 189 5.92 6.45 16.72
CA TYR A 189 4.87 5.48 17.05
C TYR A 189 5.50 4.28 17.74
N TYR A 190 5.09 4.02 18.98
CA TYR A 190 5.58 2.89 19.77
C TYR A 190 4.52 1.82 19.93
N THR A 191 4.89 0.57 19.70
CA THR A 191 4.09 -0.60 20.06
C THR A 191 4.94 -1.59 20.85
N LEU A 192 4.35 -2.72 21.21
CA LEU A 192 5.10 -3.88 21.68
C LEU A 192 5.10 -4.92 20.57
N PRO A 193 6.26 -5.27 19.97
CA PRO A 193 7.64 -4.85 20.29
C PRO A 193 8.23 -3.76 19.36
N ASP A 194 7.42 -3.03 18.60
CA ASP A 194 7.93 -2.20 17.50
C ASP A 194 8.14 -0.71 17.83
N GLU A 195 9.07 -0.11 17.12
CA GLU A 195 9.29 1.34 17.05
C GLU A 195 9.24 1.76 15.58
N THR A 196 8.41 2.75 15.27
CA THR A 196 8.39 3.44 13.98
C THR A 196 8.66 4.93 14.19
N ILE A 197 9.62 5.48 13.45
CA ILE A 197 9.99 6.90 13.49
C ILE A 197 9.98 7.45 12.07
N GLN A 198 9.34 8.60 11.89
CA GLN A 198 9.32 9.32 10.63
C GLN A 198 9.82 10.74 10.83
N TRP A 199 10.63 11.25 9.91
CA TRP A 199 10.97 12.68 9.85
C TRP A 199 10.22 13.31 8.70
N PHE A 200 9.22 14.11 9.03
CA PHE A 200 8.36 14.82 8.08
C PHE A 200 8.82 16.27 7.96
N CYS A 201 9.14 16.73 6.76
CA CYS A 201 9.50 18.13 6.51
C CYS A 201 8.40 18.83 5.67
N PRO A 202 7.94 20.03 6.05
CA PRO A 202 6.95 20.78 5.28
C PRO A 202 7.40 21.03 3.83
N ASN A 203 6.45 20.95 2.89
CA ASN A 203 6.66 21.07 1.45
C ASN A 203 7.54 19.97 0.83
N VAL A 204 7.89 18.94 1.60
CA VAL A 204 8.70 17.80 1.12
C VAL A 204 8.00 16.49 1.40
N GLY A 205 7.45 16.29 2.60
CA GLY A 205 6.91 15.02 3.06
C GLY A 205 7.91 14.26 3.94
N VAL A 206 7.84 12.93 3.94
CA VAL A 206 8.76 12.08 4.71
C VAL A 206 10.15 12.06 4.06
N ILE A 207 11.18 12.47 4.78
CA ILE A 207 12.57 12.46 4.28
C ILE A 207 13.41 11.32 4.86
N ARG A 208 12.99 10.76 5.99
CA ARG A 208 13.63 9.65 6.66
C ARG A 208 12.57 8.84 7.39
N PHE A 209 12.69 7.53 7.33
CA PHE A 209 11.85 6.59 8.02
C PHE A 209 12.73 5.53 8.68
N GLU A 210 12.42 5.19 9.92
CA GLU A 210 13.03 4.10 10.65
C GLU A 210 11.95 3.19 11.22
N TYR A 211 12.14 1.89 11.04
CA TYR A 211 11.39 0.85 11.74
C TYR A 211 12.37 -0.08 12.46
N ARG A 212 12.03 -0.46 13.68
CA ARG A 212 12.80 -1.40 14.49
C ARG A 212 11.87 -2.33 15.24
N HIS A 213 12.12 -3.63 15.13
CA HIS A 213 11.48 -4.64 15.96
C HIS A 213 12.39 -4.97 17.16
N HIS A 214 11.92 -4.84 18.41
CA HIS A 214 12.75 -5.09 19.59
C HIS A 214 12.91 -6.58 19.94
N GLY A 215 12.21 -7.50 19.28
CA GLY A 215 12.36 -8.94 19.51
C GLY A 215 13.38 -9.64 18.60
N THR A 216 13.67 -9.08 17.44
CA THR A 216 14.44 -9.73 16.35
C THR A 216 15.20 -8.66 15.58
N ILE A 217 16.19 -9.06 14.77
CA ILE A 217 16.76 -8.09 13.82
C ILE A 217 15.78 -7.99 12.65
N ASN A 218 14.91 -6.99 12.71
CA ASN A 218 14.08 -6.56 11.59
C ASN A 218 14.03 -5.04 11.62
N ASN A 219 15.01 -4.43 10.98
CA ASN A 219 15.19 -3.00 10.95
C ASN A 219 15.07 -2.50 9.51
N LEU A 220 14.46 -1.34 9.33
CA LEU A 220 14.46 -0.61 8.08
C LEU A 220 14.89 0.82 8.37
N VAL A 221 15.84 1.32 7.59
CA VAL A 221 16.14 2.75 7.48
C VAL A 221 15.92 3.13 6.03
N SER A 222 15.06 4.12 5.78
CA SER A 222 14.78 4.66 4.45
C SER A 222 15.12 6.14 4.48
N GLU A 223 16.02 6.59 3.62
CA GLU A 223 16.45 8.00 3.55
C GLU A 223 16.22 8.57 2.15
N LEU A 224 15.69 9.79 2.08
CA LEU A 224 15.46 10.47 0.82
C LEU A 224 16.78 10.75 0.11
N LYS A 225 16.87 10.26 -1.12
CA LYS A 225 18.03 10.41 -1.99
C LYS A 225 17.81 11.43 -3.10
N GLN A 226 16.61 11.44 -3.67
CA GLN A 226 16.23 12.39 -4.71
C GLN A 226 14.76 12.74 -4.57
N LEU A 227 14.42 13.97 -4.92
CA LEU A 227 13.07 14.52 -4.87
C LEU A 227 12.78 15.24 -6.17
N HIS A 228 11.58 15.08 -6.67
CA HIS A 228 11.05 15.88 -7.75
C HIS A 228 9.65 16.34 -7.38
N ILE A 229 9.51 17.66 -7.27
CA ILE A 229 8.24 18.32 -7.03
C ILE A 229 8.02 19.23 -8.23
N ASN A 230 6.93 19.00 -8.94
CA ASN A 230 6.47 19.94 -9.96
C ASN A 230 6.25 21.29 -9.30
N GLU A 231 6.87 22.33 -9.85
CA GLU A 231 6.53 23.69 -9.46
C GLU A 231 5.05 23.87 -9.74
N ILE A 232 4.26 24.04 -8.66
CA ILE A 232 2.86 24.37 -8.80
C ILE A 232 2.83 25.71 -9.50
N ASP A 233 2.44 25.71 -10.77
CA ASP A 233 2.20 26.93 -11.53
C ASP A 233 0.99 27.64 -10.90
N SER A 234 1.26 28.40 -9.84
CA SER A 234 0.27 29.13 -9.05
C SER A 234 -0.53 30.13 -9.88
N SER A 235 -0.13 30.40 -11.12
CA SER A 235 -0.84 31.26 -12.06
C SER A 235 -2.06 30.60 -12.73
N ASN A 236 -2.20 29.27 -12.68
CA ASN A 236 -3.22 28.51 -13.42
C ASN A 236 -4.37 27.92 -12.58
N LEU A 237 -4.42 28.22 -11.26
CA LEU A 237 -5.42 27.66 -10.33
C LEU A 237 -6.87 28.12 -10.55
N SER A 238 -7.16 29.07 -11.46
CA SER A 238 -8.52 29.58 -11.66
C SER A 238 -9.25 29.07 -12.91
N LYS A 239 -8.62 28.25 -13.77
CA LYS A 239 -9.25 27.81 -15.02
C LYS A 239 -8.74 26.43 -15.47
N LYS A 240 -9.37 25.37 -15.00
CA LYS A 240 -9.44 24.14 -15.80
C LYS A 240 -10.67 23.30 -15.39
N GLU A 241 -11.71 23.43 -16.19
CA GLU A 241 -12.76 22.43 -16.32
C GLU A 241 -12.15 21.13 -16.87
N LEU A 242 -12.66 20.01 -16.36
CA LEU A 242 -12.26 18.66 -16.73
C LEU A 242 -12.65 18.36 -18.18
N ASP A 243 -11.65 18.20 -19.02
CA ASP A 243 -11.68 17.24 -20.12
C ASP A 243 -10.43 16.38 -19.99
N ILE A 244 -10.63 15.07 -19.88
CA ILE A 244 -9.80 13.93 -20.32
C ILE A 244 -10.28 12.69 -19.52
N ILE A 245 -10.89 11.77 -20.26
CA ILE A 245 -11.04 10.37 -19.91
C ILE A 245 -9.73 9.67 -20.30
N PRO A 246 -9.03 8.96 -19.39
CA PRO A 246 -8.11 7.91 -19.79
C PRO A 246 -8.68 6.52 -19.45
N GLU A 247 -8.66 5.71 -20.50
CA GLU A 247 -8.57 4.27 -20.64
C GLU A 247 -8.60 3.35 -19.40
N VAL A 248 -9.26 2.22 -19.64
CA VAL A 248 -9.72 1.20 -18.70
C VAL A 248 -8.55 0.49 -18.02
N SER A 249 -8.63 0.32 -16.70
CA SER A 249 -7.65 -0.40 -15.89
C SER A 249 -8.32 -1.35 -14.88
N GLY A 250 -7.78 -2.57 -14.77
CA GLY A 250 -7.77 -3.44 -13.58
C GLY A 250 -9.08 -4.05 -13.09
N SER A 251 -10.19 -3.32 -13.08
CA SER A 251 -11.52 -3.87 -12.81
C SER A 251 -11.92 -4.86 -13.89
N GLU A 252 -11.30 -4.83 -15.08
CA GLU A 252 -11.48 -5.84 -16.11
C GLU A 252 -10.92 -7.21 -15.71
N PHE A 253 -9.92 -7.39 -14.86
CA PHE A 253 -9.47 -8.77 -14.57
C PHE A 253 -10.36 -9.50 -13.55
N GLU A 254 -10.96 -8.76 -12.63
CA GLU A 254 -11.88 -9.30 -11.60
C GLU A 254 -13.33 -9.33 -12.10
N TYR A 255 -13.73 -8.33 -12.90
CA TYR A 255 -15.00 -8.32 -13.64
C TYR A 255 -14.95 -9.28 -14.82
N MET A 256 -13.88 -9.37 -15.61
CA MET A 256 -13.75 -10.44 -16.61
C MET A 256 -13.55 -11.80 -15.98
N ASN A 257 -13.04 -11.94 -14.76
CA ASN A 257 -13.15 -13.23 -14.07
C ASN A 257 -14.62 -13.55 -13.79
N LYS A 258 -15.40 -12.66 -13.17
CA LYS A 258 -16.84 -12.92 -13.00
C LYS A 258 -17.64 -13.01 -14.31
N VAL A 259 -17.22 -12.34 -15.38
CA VAL A 259 -17.96 -12.24 -16.66
C VAL A 259 -17.51 -13.29 -17.67
N ILE A 260 -16.22 -13.61 -17.80
CA ILE A 260 -15.73 -14.76 -18.59
C ILE A 260 -16.09 -16.08 -17.91
N ILE A 261 -16.03 -16.14 -16.57
CA ILE A 261 -16.26 -17.38 -15.81
C ILE A 261 -17.74 -17.65 -15.55
N ASN A 262 -18.60 -16.63 -15.37
CA ASN A 262 -20.06 -16.83 -15.21
C ASN A 262 -20.85 -16.67 -16.52
N SER A 263 -20.20 -16.60 -17.67
CA SER A 263 -20.92 -16.55 -18.95
C SER A 263 -20.26 -17.42 -20.00
N SER A 264 -21.02 -17.70 -21.06
CA SER A 264 -20.63 -18.41 -22.28
C SER A 264 -19.37 -17.86 -23.00
N LEU A 265 -18.71 -16.83 -22.47
CA LEU A 265 -17.50 -16.20 -22.97
C LEU A 265 -16.26 -17.10 -22.98
N TRP A 266 -16.13 -18.09 -22.07
CA TRP A 266 -15.03 -19.08 -22.17
C TRP A 266 -15.00 -19.80 -23.53
N LYS A 267 -16.18 -20.04 -24.13
CA LYS A 267 -16.30 -20.64 -25.48
C LYS A 267 -15.86 -19.70 -26.60
N LEU A 268 -15.80 -18.39 -26.33
CA LEU A 268 -15.36 -17.38 -27.29
C LEU A 268 -13.84 -17.17 -27.29
N PHE A 269 -13.12 -17.75 -26.32
CA PHE A 269 -11.67 -17.64 -26.23
C PHE A 269 -10.97 -18.58 -27.20
N THR A 270 -9.96 -18.07 -27.88
CA THR A 270 -9.07 -18.91 -28.66
C THR A 270 -8.24 -19.80 -27.73
N LYS A 271 -7.76 -20.94 -28.25
CA LYS A 271 -6.89 -21.87 -27.52
C LYS A 271 -5.64 -21.17 -26.94
N ARG A 272 -5.11 -20.14 -27.60
CA ARG A 272 -3.96 -19.35 -27.13
C ARG A 272 -4.30 -18.48 -25.92
N GLU A 273 -5.48 -17.86 -25.89
CA GLU A 273 -5.93 -17.01 -24.78
C GLU A 273 -6.25 -17.84 -23.53
N LYS A 274 -6.89 -19.00 -23.71
CA LYS A 274 -7.11 -19.97 -22.63
C LYS A 274 -5.80 -20.40 -21.96
N LYS A 275 -4.75 -20.67 -22.76
CA LYS A 275 -3.40 -21.00 -22.25
C LYS A 275 -2.81 -19.88 -21.40
N ALA A 276 -2.84 -18.64 -21.90
CA ALA A 276 -2.29 -17.49 -21.20
C ALA A 276 -3.00 -17.25 -19.85
N TYR A 277 -4.33 -17.42 -19.85
CA TYR A 277 -5.16 -17.29 -18.65
C TYR A 277 -4.80 -18.33 -17.57
N ILE A 278 -4.73 -19.62 -17.93
CA ILE A 278 -4.41 -20.72 -16.99
C ILE A 278 -3.01 -20.55 -16.40
N LEU A 279 -2.02 -20.17 -17.23
CA LEU A 279 -0.65 -19.95 -16.79
C LEU A 279 -0.53 -18.73 -15.85
N GLY A 280 -1.36 -17.71 -16.04
CA GLY A 280 -1.48 -16.60 -15.08
C GLY A 280 -2.15 -16.99 -13.76
N TYR A 281 -3.17 -17.85 -13.81
CA TYR A 281 -3.94 -18.32 -12.65
C TYR A 281 -3.12 -19.20 -11.70
N ALA A 282 -2.26 -20.07 -12.24
CA ALA A 282 -1.36 -20.93 -11.46
C ALA A 282 -0.39 -20.13 -10.57
N ASN A 283 -0.03 -18.91 -10.96
CA ASN A 283 0.83 -18.02 -10.16
C ASN A 283 0.10 -17.30 -9.02
N GLY A 284 -1.23 -17.16 -9.06
CA GLY A 284 -2.01 -16.41 -8.07
C GLY A 284 -2.26 -17.17 -6.77
N LEU A 285 -2.67 -18.44 -6.84
CA LEU A 285 -2.98 -19.28 -5.67
C LEU A 285 -1.74 -19.79 -4.91
N VAL A 286 -0.65 -20.04 -5.64
CA VAL A 286 0.63 -20.49 -5.07
C VAL A 286 1.23 -19.42 -4.15
N ASN A 287 1.09 -18.14 -4.50
CA ASN A 287 1.60 -17.05 -3.68
C ASN A 287 0.88 -16.92 -2.33
N ALA A 288 -0.44 -17.13 -2.27
CA ALA A 288 -1.20 -17.01 -1.01
C ALA A 288 -0.87 -18.12 0.01
N ALA A 289 -0.55 -19.33 -0.44
CA ALA A 289 -0.22 -20.46 0.45
C ALA A 289 1.24 -20.45 0.96
N ILE A 290 2.18 -19.91 0.18
CA ILE A 290 3.63 -19.89 0.51
C ILE A 290 3.94 -19.02 1.76
N TYR A 291 3.11 -18.01 2.04
CA TYR A 291 3.30 -17.10 3.17
C TYR A 291 3.09 -17.72 4.56
N TYR A 292 2.55 -18.95 4.64
CA TYR A 292 2.34 -19.66 5.92
C TYR A 292 3.47 -20.64 6.28
N LEU A 293 4.53 -20.74 5.46
CA LEU A 293 5.67 -21.61 5.74
C LEU A 293 6.88 -20.82 6.29
N PRO A 294 7.35 -21.14 7.51
CA PRO A 294 8.22 -20.24 8.27
C PRO A 294 9.67 -20.17 7.78
N THR A 295 10.11 -21.09 6.92
CA THR A 295 11.52 -21.17 6.51
C THR A 295 11.67 -21.33 5.00
N ARG A 296 12.73 -20.74 4.44
CA ARG A 296 13.09 -20.83 3.02
C ARG A 296 13.18 -22.28 2.53
N LYS A 297 13.79 -23.18 3.32
CA LYS A 297 13.86 -24.61 3.01
C LYS A 297 12.48 -25.26 2.89
N LYS A 298 11.55 -24.97 3.80
CA LYS A 298 10.15 -25.45 3.70
C LYS A 298 9.38 -24.83 2.54
N ARG A 299 9.68 -23.59 2.15
CA ARG A 299 9.10 -22.96 0.95
C ARG A 299 9.62 -23.60 -0.33
N GLU A 300 10.91 -23.91 -0.40
CA GLU A 300 11.53 -24.61 -1.53
C GLU A 300 11.10 -26.09 -1.60
N GLU A 301 10.95 -26.76 -0.45
CA GLU A 301 10.33 -28.10 -0.35
C GLU A 301 8.85 -28.06 -0.74
N LEU A 302 8.07 -27.04 -0.34
CA LEU A 302 6.68 -26.88 -0.78
C LEU A 302 6.61 -26.60 -2.28
N ILE A 303 7.41 -25.68 -2.81
CA ILE A 303 7.47 -25.38 -4.25
C ILE A 303 7.89 -26.63 -5.05
N GLY A 304 8.78 -27.46 -4.50
CA GLY A 304 9.16 -28.75 -5.07
C GLY A 304 8.16 -29.90 -4.84
N THR A 305 7.12 -29.70 -4.01
CA THR A 305 6.07 -30.68 -3.69
C THR A 305 4.67 -30.24 -4.12
N ILE A 306 4.46 -28.98 -4.52
CA ILE A 306 3.38 -28.58 -5.41
C ILE A 306 3.61 -29.49 -6.61
N PRO A 307 2.76 -30.50 -6.84
CA PRO A 307 2.90 -31.31 -8.02
C PRO A 307 2.91 -30.33 -9.18
N ASN A 308 3.78 -30.52 -10.17
CA ASN A 308 3.45 -30.06 -11.51
C ASN A 308 1.94 -30.23 -11.66
N LEU A 309 1.17 -29.17 -11.91
CA LEU A 309 -0.24 -29.35 -12.27
C LEU A 309 -0.37 -30.33 -13.47
N ALA A 310 0.74 -30.58 -14.18
CA ALA A 310 1.02 -31.77 -14.97
C ALA A 310 1.52 -32.97 -14.13
N GLY A 311 0.64 -33.57 -13.31
CA GLY A 311 0.63 -35.03 -13.25
C GLY A 311 0.00 -35.47 -14.57
N ASP A 312 0.83 -35.81 -15.54
CA ASP A 312 0.55 -36.25 -16.93
C ASP A 312 -0.34 -35.37 -17.83
N ILE A 313 -1.10 -34.42 -17.27
CA ILE A 313 -2.01 -33.58 -18.05
C ILE A 313 -1.30 -32.36 -18.64
N SER A 314 -1.28 -32.28 -19.96
CA SER A 314 -0.78 -31.09 -20.65
C SER A 314 -1.74 -29.90 -20.44
N VAL A 315 -1.25 -28.66 -20.59
CA VAL A 315 -2.14 -27.47 -20.56
C VAL A 315 -3.25 -27.59 -21.62
N ASP A 316 -2.97 -28.24 -22.74
CA ASP A 316 -3.93 -28.51 -23.80
C ASP A 316 -5.04 -29.47 -23.36
N GLU A 317 -4.67 -30.56 -22.70
CA GLU A 317 -5.61 -31.55 -22.18
C GLU A 317 -6.42 -30.98 -20.99
N LEU A 318 -5.82 -30.11 -20.17
CA LEU A 318 -6.55 -29.37 -19.13
C LEU A 318 -7.60 -28.43 -19.73
N ILE A 319 -7.27 -27.74 -20.83
CA ILE A 319 -8.24 -26.91 -21.57
C ILE A 319 -9.38 -27.78 -22.10
N GLU A 320 -9.08 -28.95 -22.67
CA GLU A 320 -10.10 -29.88 -23.18
C GLU A 320 -11.05 -30.35 -22.09
N LYS A 321 -10.54 -30.69 -20.90
CA LYS A 321 -11.38 -31.08 -19.76
C LYS A 321 -12.22 -29.92 -19.19
N ILE A 322 -11.69 -28.70 -19.21
CA ILE A 322 -12.47 -27.51 -18.82
C ILE A 322 -13.59 -27.25 -19.86
N ASP A 323 -13.29 -27.40 -21.16
CA ASP A 323 -14.27 -27.29 -22.24
C ASP A 323 -15.36 -28.36 -22.13
N GLU A 324 -14.99 -29.60 -21.79
CA GLU A 324 -15.92 -30.70 -21.51
C GLU A 324 -16.81 -30.39 -20.30
N PHE A 325 -16.25 -29.90 -19.20
CA PHE A 325 -17.01 -29.53 -18.00
C PHE A 325 -18.06 -28.45 -18.28
N TYR A 326 -17.68 -27.41 -19.05
CA TYR A 326 -18.60 -26.36 -19.51
C TYR A 326 -19.34 -26.72 -20.81
N SER A 327 -19.42 -28.00 -21.17
CA SER A 327 -20.38 -28.44 -22.20
C SER A 327 -21.81 -28.57 -21.63
N ASP A 328 -21.94 -28.83 -20.33
CA ASP A 328 -23.21 -28.79 -19.58
C ASP A 328 -23.51 -27.35 -19.13
N GLU A 329 -24.62 -26.80 -19.60
CA GLU A 329 -25.00 -25.40 -19.33
C GLU A 329 -25.26 -25.13 -17.85
N ARG A 330 -25.60 -26.16 -17.08
CA ARG A 330 -25.80 -26.04 -15.62
C ARG A 330 -24.52 -25.71 -14.87
N ASN A 331 -23.36 -25.88 -15.51
CA ASN A 331 -22.05 -25.62 -14.90
C ASN A 331 -21.53 -24.20 -15.13
N TYR A 332 -22.20 -23.38 -15.95
CA TYR A 332 -21.68 -22.08 -16.38
C TYR A 332 -21.42 -21.09 -15.24
N ASN A 333 -22.01 -21.28 -14.07
CA ASN A 333 -21.80 -20.38 -12.91
C ASN A 333 -20.71 -20.87 -11.94
N ILE A 334 -20.18 -22.09 -12.12
CA ILE A 334 -19.20 -22.66 -11.19
C ILE A 334 -17.82 -22.04 -11.45
N PRO A 335 -17.16 -21.44 -10.45
CA PRO A 335 -15.88 -20.77 -10.70
C PRO A 335 -14.76 -21.73 -11.13
N ILE A 336 -13.92 -21.29 -12.09
CA ILE A 336 -12.86 -22.13 -12.70
C ILE A 336 -11.84 -22.69 -11.70
N SER A 337 -11.59 -22.04 -10.56
CA SER A 337 -10.78 -22.63 -9.47
C SER A 337 -11.35 -23.94 -8.96
N TYR A 338 -12.67 -24.01 -8.79
CA TYR A 338 -13.37 -25.21 -8.36
C TYR A 338 -13.41 -26.25 -9.48
N VAL A 339 -13.54 -25.83 -10.74
CA VAL A 339 -13.46 -26.72 -11.91
C VAL A 339 -12.07 -27.37 -12.02
N ILE A 340 -11.00 -26.60 -11.83
CA ILE A 340 -9.62 -27.14 -11.80
C ILE A 340 -9.46 -28.14 -10.65
N LEU A 341 -10.09 -27.88 -9.50
CA LEU A 341 -10.09 -28.82 -8.37
C LEU A 341 -10.88 -30.11 -8.69
N ILE A 342 -12.04 -29.99 -9.34
CA ILE A 342 -12.85 -31.13 -9.81
C ILE A 342 -12.06 -31.99 -10.80
N ILE A 343 -11.49 -31.38 -11.84
CA ILE A 343 -10.70 -32.07 -12.85
C ILE A 343 -9.49 -32.76 -12.21
N ARG A 344 -8.81 -32.09 -11.28
CA ARG A 344 -7.71 -32.69 -10.53
C ARG A 344 -8.17 -33.91 -9.74
N ASN A 345 -9.32 -33.83 -9.07
CA ASN A 345 -9.86 -34.95 -8.29
C ASN A 345 -10.28 -36.12 -9.18
N GLN A 346 -10.86 -35.87 -10.35
CA GLN A 346 -11.16 -36.90 -11.36
C GLN A 346 -9.87 -37.60 -11.83
N LEU A 347 -8.81 -36.83 -12.11
CA LEU A 347 -7.53 -37.35 -12.59
C LEU A 347 -6.81 -38.24 -11.58
N ILE A 348 -6.95 -37.97 -10.28
CA ILE A 348 -6.37 -38.81 -9.22
C ILE A 348 -7.30 -39.97 -8.81
N GLY A 349 -8.40 -40.20 -9.55
CA GLY A 349 -9.30 -41.33 -9.36
C GLY A 349 -10.24 -41.21 -8.15
N VAL A 350 -10.60 -39.99 -7.75
CA VAL A 350 -11.69 -39.81 -6.78
C VAL A 350 -12.99 -40.36 -7.37
N ASP A 351 -13.80 -40.99 -6.52
CA ASP A 351 -15.07 -41.59 -6.89
C ASP A 351 -16.01 -40.59 -7.60
N GLU A 352 -16.61 -41.02 -8.70
CA GLU A 352 -17.42 -40.17 -9.57
C GLU A 352 -18.72 -39.72 -8.89
N GLU A 353 -19.30 -40.53 -8.00
CA GLU A 353 -20.50 -40.17 -7.23
C GLU A 353 -20.20 -38.99 -6.31
N ILE A 354 -19.06 -39.03 -5.61
CA ILE A 354 -18.61 -37.94 -4.72
C ILE A 354 -18.34 -36.64 -5.51
N ILE A 355 -17.74 -36.75 -6.69
CA ILE A 355 -17.47 -35.60 -7.54
C ILE A 355 -18.79 -34.99 -8.04
N ASN A 356 -19.75 -35.84 -8.44
CA ASN A 356 -21.06 -35.38 -8.88
C ASN A 356 -21.85 -34.72 -7.74
N GLU A 357 -21.82 -35.26 -6.52
CA GLU A 357 -22.42 -34.61 -5.35
C GLU A 357 -21.82 -33.21 -5.10
N TYR A 358 -20.49 -33.08 -5.22
CA TYR A 358 -19.82 -31.79 -5.07
C TYR A 358 -20.19 -30.81 -6.20
N ILE A 359 -20.33 -31.28 -7.43
CA ILE A 359 -20.82 -30.47 -8.55
C ILE A 359 -22.23 -29.98 -8.28
N GLU A 360 -23.15 -30.86 -7.84
CA GLU A 360 -24.53 -30.47 -7.49
C GLU A 360 -24.57 -29.47 -6.32
N TYR A 361 -23.71 -29.65 -5.32
CA TYR A 361 -23.54 -28.67 -4.24
C TYR A 361 -23.10 -27.30 -4.76
N LEU A 362 -22.13 -27.25 -5.67
CA LEU A 362 -21.68 -25.99 -6.27
C LEU A 362 -22.76 -25.35 -7.15
N ARG A 363 -23.53 -26.14 -7.91
CA ARG A 363 -24.71 -25.68 -8.68
C ARG A 363 -25.80 -25.08 -7.79
N ALA A 364 -25.90 -25.51 -6.54
CA ALA A 364 -26.86 -24.95 -5.60
C ALA A 364 -26.40 -23.61 -5.00
N ILE A 365 -25.10 -23.33 -5.01
CA ILE A 365 -24.50 -22.11 -4.44
C ILE A 365 -24.34 -21.00 -5.48
N PHE A 366 -24.03 -21.37 -6.73
CA PHE A 366 -23.73 -20.46 -7.83
C PHE A 366 -24.70 -20.68 -8.99
#